data_AF-A0A2T0ASD4-F1
#
_entry.id   AF-A0A2T0ASD4-F1
#
_cell.length_a   1.000
_cell.length_b   1.000
_cell.length_c   1.000
_cell.angle_alpha   90.00
_cell.angle_beta   90.00
_cell.angle_gamma   90.00
#
_symmetry.space_group_name_H-M   'P 1'
#
loop_
_entity.id
_entity.type
_entity.pdbx_description
1 polymer ?
#
loop_
_entity_poly.entity_id
_entity_poly.type
_entity_poly.pdbx_seq_one_letter_code
_entity_poly.pdbx_strand_id
1 'polypeptide(L)' 'MYLHIGNEVVVPFKEIIAILNLNTTARSTINEGILTSAEGYKSCIITDKNIYFSTISSGTLMKRAASFPANLEE' A
#
# COMPACT_ATOMS: atom_id res chain seq x y z
N MET A 1 -3.56 12.75 9.01
CA MET A 1 -3.69 12.79 7.54
C MET A 1 -4.12 11.43 7.02
N TYR A 2 -4.75 11.35 5.84
CA TYR A 2 -5.19 10.08 5.23
C TYR A 2 -4.63 9.92 3.82
N LEU A 3 -4.28 8.69 3.44
CA LEU A 3 -3.86 8.31 2.10
C LEU A 3 -5.03 7.64 1.38
N HIS A 4 -5.44 8.19 0.23
CA HIS A 4 -6.37 7.50 -0.66
C HIS A 4 -5.66 6.39 -1.43
N ILE A 5 -6.05 5.15 -1.15
CA ILE A 5 -5.43 3.94 -1.73
C ILE A 5 -6.25 3.36 -2.90
N GLY A 6 -7.28 4.05 -3.37
CA GLY A 6 -8.18 3.56 -4.43
C GLY A 6 -9.43 2.88 -3.88
N ASN A 7 -10.36 2.50 -4.77
CA ASN A 7 -11.63 1.84 -4.45
C ASN A 7 -12.44 2.57 -3.35
N GLU A 8 -12.41 3.91 -3.34
CA GLU A 8 -13.05 4.75 -2.30
C GLU A 8 -12.51 4.52 -0.86
N VAL A 9 -11.41 3.78 -0.71
CA VAL A 9 -10.76 3.52 0.57
C VAL A 9 -9.70 4.57 0.88
N VAL A 10 -9.69 5.02 2.14
CA VAL A 10 -8.67 5.90 2.70
C VAL A 10 -8.09 5.27 3.96
N VAL A 11 -6.78 5.37 4.14
CA VAL A 11 -6.06 4.80 5.29
C VAL A 11 -5.36 5.92 6.05
N PRO A 12 -5.44 5.98 7.39
CA PRO A 12 -4.70 6.97 8.17
C PRO A 12 -3.19 6.80 7.97
N PHE A 13 -2.47 7.89 7.66
CA PHE A 13 -1.03 7.83 7.44
C PHE A 13 -0.25 7.23 8.62
N LYS A 14 -0.67 7.55 9.85
CA LYS A 14 -0.05 7.05 11.08
C LYS A 14 -0.15 5.53 11.26
N GLU A 15 -1.08 4.88 10.56
CA GLU A 15 -1.30 3.43 10.66
C GLU A 15 -0.51 2.67 9.58
N ILE A 16 -0.01 3.36 8.56
CA ILE A 16 0.72 2.73 7.44
C ILE A 16 2.13 2.36 7.91
N ILE A 17 2.42 1.06 7.89
CA ILE A 17 3.74 0.50 8.22
C ILE A 17 4.56 0.34 6.94
N ALA A 18 3.96 -0.15 5.85
CA ALA A 18 4.66 -0.38 4.60
C ALA A 18 3.74 -0.26 3.36
N ILE A 19 4.33 0.17 2.23
CA ILE A 19 3.71 0.13 0.91
C ILE A 19 4.60 -0.71 0.00
N LEU A 20 4.12 -1.89 -0.40
CA LEU A 20 4.86 -2.87 -1.21
C LEU A 20 4.42 -2.82 -2.67
N ASN A 21 5.37 -2.98 -3.59
CA ASN A 21 5.09 -3.11 -5.02
C ASN A 21 4.77 -4.57 -5.36
N LEU A 22 3.60 -4.83 -5.94
CA LEU A 22 3.18 -6.18 -6.34
C LEU A 22 3.49 -6.49 -7.81
N ASN A 23 3.85 -5.50 -8.63
CA ASN A 23 4.25 -5.74 -10.02
C ASN A 23 5.55 -6.55 -10.16
N THR A 24 6.36 -6.59 -9.10
CA THR A 24 7.70 -7.22 -9.11
C THR A 24 7.73 -8.60 -8.45
N THR A 25 6.59 -9.10 -7.96
CA THR A 25 6.56 -10.35 -7.22
C THR A 25 6.51 -11.53 -8.19
N ALA A 26 7.70 -12.00 -8.57
CA ALA A 26 7.87 -13.35 -9.10
C ALA A 26 7.13 -14.33 -8.17
N ARG A 27 6.33 -15.24 -8.76
CA ARG A 27 5.58 -16.30 -8.07
C ARG A 27 6.51 -17.12 -7.16
N SER A 28 6.71 -16.69 -5.92
CA SER A 28 7.34 -17.50 -4.89
C SER A 28 6.25 -18.32 -4.20
N THR A 29 6.52 -19.59 -3.93
CA THR A 29 5.58 -20.54 -3.29
C THR A 29 5.08 -20.03 -1.92
N ILE A 30 5.84 -19.16 -1.25
CA ILE A 30 5.49 -18.50 0.01
C ILE A 30 4.25 -17.61 -0.14
N ASN A 31 4.02 -17.07 -1.34
CA ASN A 31 2.99 -16.08 -1.58
C ASN A 31 1.66 -16.67 -2.04
N GLU A 32 1.53 -17.97 -2.28
CA GLU A 32 0.33 -18.54 -2.92
C GLU A 32 -0.98 -18.18 -2.19
N GLY A 33 -1.00 -18.18 -0.85
CA GLY A 33 -2.19 -17.83 -0.07
C GLY A 33 -2.54 -16.32 -0.04
N ILE A 34 -1.56 -15.44 -0.29
CA ILE A 34 -1.76 -13.98 -0.29
C ILE A 34 -1.98 -13.48 -1.72
N LEU A 35 -1.35 -14.10 -2.71
CA LEU A 35 -1.39 -13.67 -4.11
C LEU A 35 -2.66 -14.09 -4.84
N THR A 36 -3.39 -15.14 -4.42
CA THR A 36 -4.66 -15.49 -5.07
C THR A 36 -5.67 -14.34 -4.98
N SER A 37 -5.64 -13.60 -3.87
CA SER A 37 -6.49 -12.41 -3.66
C SER A 37 -5.90 -11.12 -4.22
N ALA A 38 -4.66 -11.16 -4.73
CA ALA A 38 -3.91 -9.99 -5.20
C ALA A 38 -3.92 -9.84 -6.74
N GLU A 39 -4.57 -10.75 -7.48
CA GLU A 39 -4.69 -10.64 -8.94
C GLU A 39 -5.38 -9.31 -9.33
N GLY A 40 -4.71 -8.53 -10.17
CA GLY A 40 -5.19 -7.21 -10.62
C GLY A 40 -4.78 -6.02 -9.74
N TYR A 41 -4.16 -6.25 -8.58
CA TYR A 41 -3.65 -5.20 -7.70
C TYR A 41 -2.17 -4.91 -7.97
N LYS A 42 -1.78 -3.64 -7.84
CA LYS A 42 -0.42 -3.14 -8.15
C LYS A 42 0.41 -2.88 -6.91
N SER A 43 -0.22 -2.70 -5.76
CA SER A 43 0.46 -2.50 -4.49
C SER A 43 -0.31 -3.10 -3.31
N CYS A 44 0.43 -3.33 -2.23
CA CYS A 44 -0.09 -3.80 -0.95
C CYS A 44 0.29 -2.78 0.14
N ILE A 45 -0.67 -2.39 0.97
CA ILE A 45 -0.49 -1.47 2.09
C ILE A 45 -0.68 -2.26 3.37
N ILE A 46 0.36 -2.30 4.19
CA ILE A 46 0.35 -2.98 5.49
C ILE A 46 0.13 -1.92 6.57
N THR A 47 -0.87 -2.15 7.41
CA THR A 47 -1.10 -1.36 8.63
C THR A 47 -0.94 -2.21 9.88
N ASP A 48 -1.03 -1.57 11.04
CA ASP A 48 -1.07 -2.22 12.36
C ASP A 48 -2.19 -3.27 12.50
N LYS A 49 -3.32 -3.06 11.82
CA LYS A 49 -4.56 -3.86 11.95
C LYS A 49 -4.92 -4.66 10.72
N ASN A 50 -4.61 -4.15 9.52
CA ASN A 50 -5.15 -4.66 8.27
C ASN A 50 -4.12 -4.65 7.15
N ILE A 51 -4.35 -5.49 6.15
CA ILE A 51 -3.60 -5.48 4.89
C ILE A 51 -4.59 -5.09 3.78
N TYR A 52 -4.23 -4.07 3.00
CA TYR A 52 -5.04 -3.57 1.89
C TYR A 52 -4.34 -3.81 0.56
N PHE A 53 -5.11 -4.25 -0.44
CA PHE A 53 -4.66 -4.33 -1.81
C PHE A 53 -5.15 -3.11 -2.60
N SER A 54 -4.30 -2.54 -3.44
CA SER A 54 -4.59 -1.33 -4.19
C SER A 54 -4.29 -1.49 -5.68
N THR A 55 -5.20 -1.00 -6.51
CA THR A 55 -5.05 -0.91 -7.97
C THR A 55 -4.12 0.24 -8.39
N ILE A 56 -3.72 1.08 -7.42
CA ILE A 56 -2.78 2.18 -7.58
C ILE A 56 -1.36 1.66 -7.33
N SER A 57 -0.40 2.10 -8.12
CA SER A 57 0.99 1.69 -7.93
C SER A 57 1.58 2.27 -6.64
N SER A 58 2.52 1.54 -6.03
CA SER A 58 3.24 1.99 -4.83
C SER A 58 3.93 3.34 -5.07
N GLY A 59 4.50 3.58 -6.25
CA GLY A 59 5.11 4.84 -6.63
C GLY A 59 4.13 6.03 -6.67
N THR A 60 2.90 5.82 -7.15
CA THR A 60 1.86 6.87 -7.12
C THR A 60 1.40 7.14 -5.70
N LEU A 61 1.22 6.10 -4.88
CA LEU A 61 0.86 6.25 -3.46
C LEU A 61 1.96 7.00 -2.70
N MET A 62 3.23 6.68 -2.94
CA MET A 62 4.38 7.37 -2.34
C MET A 62 4.43 8.85 -2.72
N LYS A 63 4.16 9.20 -3.98
CA LYS A 63 4.08 10.61 -4.41
C LYS A 63 2.95 11.36 -3.69
N ARG A 64 1.79 10.73 -3.51
CA ARG A 64 0.67 11.31 -2.74
C ARG A 64 1.03 11.47 -1.26
N ALA A 65 1.80 10.54 -0.71
CA ALA A 65 2.35 10.64 0.63
C ALA A 65 3.32 11.81 0.76
N ALA A 66 4.26 11.93 -0.18
CA ALA A 66 5.29 12.97 -0.17
C ALA A 66 4.75 14.38 -0.44
N SER A 67 3.60 14.52 -1.13
CA SER A 67 2.91 15.83 -1.26
C SER A 67 2.43 16.39 0.08
N PHE A 68 2.44 15.59 1.14
CA PHE A 68 2.29 16.08 2.49
C PHE A 68 3.69 16.19 3.11
N PRO A 69 4.19 17.41 3.37
CA PRO A 69 5.43 17.54 4.11
C PRO A 69 5.22 16.87 5.46
N ALA A 70 5.97 15.81 5.70
CA ALA A 70 6.16 15.32 7.05
C ALA A 70 6.82 16.48 7.81
N ASN A 71 6.01 17.22 8.58
CA ASN A 71 6.56 17.92 9.73
C ASN A 71 7.07 16.81 10.65
N LEU A 72 8.33 16.43 10.41
CA LEU A 72 9.15 15.70 11.34
C LEU A 72 9.42 16.70 12.46
N GLU A 73 8.46 16.79 13.38
CA GLU A 73 8.70 17.40 14.69
C GLU A 73 9.62 16.44 15.45
N GLU A 74 10.85 16.96 15.63
CA GLU A 74 12.00 16.55 16.47
C GLU A 74 12.82 15.30 16.06
#